data_AF-A0A6F9BUI9-F1
#
_entry.id   AF-A0A6F9BUI9-F1
#
_cell.length_a   1.000
_cell.length_b   1.000
_cell.length_c   1.000
_cell.angle_alpha   90.00
_cell.angle_beta   90.00
_cell.angle_gamma   90.00
#
_symmetry.space_group_name_H-M   'P 1'
#
loop_
_entity.id
_entity.type
_entity.pdbx_description
1 polymer ?
#
loop_
_entity_poly.entity_id
_entity_poly.type
_entity_poly.pdbx_seq_one_letter_code
_entity_poly.pdbx_strand_id
1 'polypeptide(L)'
;MTLADAVDLGWCVIKDVEVIELNKRASGQAFEVILKPPSFDGCQEAELLKHLAEKREHEREVIQKAFEENNNFIKNAKEKLEQKMEANKENREALLAAMLERLQEKDKHAEEVRKKVLALADAVDLDWCVIKDVEVIELNKRASGQAFEVILKPPSFDGVPELNATMPQRRELSMEEIQKKLEAAEERRKEAELLKHLAEKREHGREVIQKAFEDNNNFIKNAKEKLEQKMEANKENREALLAAMLERLQEKDKHALEVRKKKELKEEACR
;
A
#
# COMPACT_ATOMS: atom_id res chain seq x y z
N MET A 1 0.81 -47.31 37.16
CA MET A 1 1.13 -46.16 36.30
C MET A 1 2.11 -46.62 35.27
N THR A 2 1.66 -46.62 34.02
CA THR A 2 2.52 -46.94 32.87
C THR A 2 3.41 -45.74 32.56
N LEU A 3 4.52 -45.94 31.85
CA LEU A 3 5.43 -44.86 31.45
C LEU A 3 4.73 -43.75 30.66
N ALA A 4 3.60 -44.07 30.00
CA ALA A 4 2.76 -43.10 29.30
C ALA A 4 2.05 -42.14 30.26
N ASP A 5 1.64 -42.61 31.45
CA ASP A 5 0.92 -41.79 32.43
C ASP A 5 1.81 -40.74 33.12
N ALA A 6 3.13 -40.89 33.04
CA ALA A 6 4.10 -39.97 33.63
C ALA A 6 4.38 -38.73 32.74
N VAL A 7 4.16 -38.85 31.43
CA VAL A 7 4.43 -37.77 30.46
C VAL A 7 3.35 -36.68 30.52
N ASP A 8 2.08 -37.05 30.78
CA ASP A 8 0.96 -36.11 30.88
C ASP A 8 0.93 -35.28 32.17
N LEU A 9 1.72 -35.65 33.19
CA LEU A 9 1.82 -34.92 34.46
C LEU A 9 3.02 -33.95 34.53
N GLY A 10 3.72 -33.71 33.41
CA GLY A 10 4.85 -32.79 33.36
C GLY A 10 6.08 -33.26 34.15
N TRP A 11 6.14 -34.56 34.50
CA TRP A 11 7.33 -35.14 35.11
C TRP A 11 8.34 -35.42 34.00
N CYS A 12 9.41 -34.63 33.93
CA CYS A 12 10.52 -34.89 33.02
C CYS A 12 11.08 -36.30 33.28
N VAL A 13 10.91 -37.19 32.31
CA VAL A 13 11.60 -38.47 32.27
C VAL A 13 13.10 -38.15 32.21
N ILE A 14 13.85 -38.54 33.25
CA ILE A 14 15.30 -38.42 33.29
C ILE A 14 15.84 -39.36 32.21
N LYS A 15 16.20 -38.80 31.04
CA LYS A 15 16.61 -39.60 29.88
C LYS A 15 18.06 -40.10 29.97
N ASP A 16 18.92 -39.43 30.75
CA ASP A 16 20.34 -39.75 30.81
C ASP A 16 20.84 -39.86 32.27
N VAL A 17 21.06 -41.10 32.71
CA VAL A 17 21.73 -41.42 33.98
C VAL A 17 23.13 -41.92 33.64
N GLU A 18 24.15 -41.18 34.06
CA GLU A 18 25.55 -41.54 33.86
C GLU A 18 26.10 -42.13 35.16
N VAL A 19 26.56 -43.38 35.13
CA VAL A 19 27.04 -44.10 36.31
C VAL A 19 28.54 -44.35 36.18
N ILE A 20 29.33 -43.83 37.11
CA ILE A 20 30.79 -43.97 37.15
C ILE A 20 31.16 -44.96 38.25
N GLU A 21 31.84 -46.05 37.90
CA GLU A 21 32.37 -47.01 38.87
C GLU A 21 33.62 -46.45 39.55
N LEU A 22 33.59 -46.35 40.89
CA LEU A 22 34.69 -45.76 41.65
C LEU A 22 35.65 -46.81 42.20
N ASN A 23 35.16 -47.88 42.85
CA ASN A 23 36.00 -48.94 43.40
C ASN A 23 35.21 -50.23 43.70
N LYS A 24 35.85 -51.40 43.53
CA LYS A 24 35.28 -52.72 43.82
C LYS A 24 36.13 -53.48 44.85
N ARG A 25 35.50 -53.94 45.94
CA ARG A 25 36.12 -54.76 46.99
C ARG A 25 35.33 -56.05 47.20
N ALA A 26 35.92 -57.03 47.89
CA ALA A 26 35.31 -58.33 48.16
C ALA A 26 33.97 -58.25 48.93
N SER A 27 33.74 -57.16 49.68
CA SER A 27 32.52 -56.91 50.45
C SER A 27 31.56 -55.90 49.80
N GLY A 28 31.85 -55.35 48.61
CA GLY A 28 30.94 -54.41 47.95
C GLY A 28 31.58 -53.55 46.86
N GLN A 29 30.72 -52.89 46.08
CA GLN A 29 31.10 -52.04 44.95
C GLN A 29 30.46 -50.65 45.08
N ALA A 30 31.24 -49.60 44.82
CA ALA A 30 30.81 -48.20 44.93
C ALA A 30 30.70 -47.54 43.55
N PHE A 31 29.64 -46.76 43.36
CA PHE A 31 29.31 -46.05 42.13
C PHE A 31 28.92 -44.61 42.43
N GLU A 32 29.23 -43.70 41.52
CA GLU A 32 28.73 -42.33 41.50
C GLU A 32 27.68 -42.22 40.39
N VAL A 33 26.50 -41.68 40.72
CA VAL A 33 25.37 -41.55 39.79
C VAL A 33 25.15 -40.08 39.51
N ILE A 34 25.43 -39.66 38.28
CA ILE A 34 25.22 -38.29 37.80
C ILE A 34 23.90 -38.26 37.02
N LEU A 35 22.91 -37.55 37.57
CA LEU A 35 21.66 -37.27 36.88
C LEU A 35 21.87 -36.02 36.02
N LYS A 36 21.94 -36.18 34.69
CA LYS A 36 21.93 -35.01 33.80
C LYS A 36 20.53 -34.39 33.84
N PRO A 37 20.40 -33.07 34.07
CA PRO A 37 19.10 -32.41 33.96
C PRO A 37 18.58 -32.60 32.52
N PRO A 38 17.25 -32.75 32.34
CA PRO A 38 16.67 -32.86 31.01
C PRO A 38 17.09 -31.64 30.21
N SER A 39 17.87 -31.84 29.15
CA SER A 39 18.14 -30.80 28.18
C SER A 39 16.78 -30.33 27.66
N PHE A 40 16.48 -29.04 27.79
CA PHE A 40 15.33 -28.42 27.14
C PHE A 40 15.48 -28.72 25.65
N ASP A 41 14.72 -29.71 25.16
CA ASP A 41 14.87 -30.25 23.81
C ASP A 41 14.63 -29.10 22.82
N GLY A 42 15.69 -28.64 22.14
CA GLY A 42 15.63 -27.51 21.20
C GLY A 42 14.59 -27.66 20.08
N CYS A 43 14.03 -28.86 19.91
CA CYS A 43 12.88 -29.13 19.05
C CYS A 43 11.60 -28.40 19.49
N GLN A 44 11.31 -28.28 20.79
CA GLN A 44 10.10 -27.61 21.29
C GLN A 44 10.17 -26.09 21.09
N GLU A 45 11.35 -25.51 21.31
CA GLU A 45 11.59 -24.09 21.06
C GLU A 45 11.51 -23.76 19.56
N ALA A 46 12.04 -24.64 18.71
CA ALA A 46 11.96 -24.51 17.26
C ALA A 46 10.50 -24.56 16.74
N GLU A 47 9.66 -25.43 17.30
CA GLU A 47 8.22 -25.49 16.96
C GLU A 47 7.47 -24.21 17.35
N LEU A 48 7.75 -23.67 18.54
CA LEU A 48 7.15 -22.40 18.98
C LEU A 48 7.55 -21.24 18.05
N LEU A 49 8.83 -21.18 17.67
CA LEU A 49 9.35 -20.18 16.73
C LEU A 49 8.74 -20.31 15.34
N LYS A 50 8.49 -21.54 14.88
CA LYS A 50 7.80 -21.81 13.62
C LYS A 50 6.37 -21.27 13.63
N HIS A 51 5.58 -21.55 14.67
CA HIS A 51 4.23 -21.00 14.79
C HIS A 51 4.20 -19.47 14.90
N LEU A 52 5.17 -18.88 15.59
CA LEU A 52 5.36 -17.42 15.62
C LEU A 52 5.69 -16.86 14.24
N ALA A 53 6.52 -17.54 13.45
CA ALA A 53 6.85 -17.13 12.09
C ALA A 53 5.63 -17.21 11.16
N GLU A 54 4.86 -18.31 11.23
CA GLU A 54 3.60 -18.51 10.50
C GLU A 54 2.59 -17.39 10.82
N LYS A 55 2.45 -17.03 12.11
CA LYS A 55 1.55 -15.95 12.52
C LYS A 55 1.98 -14.59 11.96
N ARG A 56 3.29 -14.31 11.95
CA ARG A 56 3.84 -13.07 11.36
C ARG A 56 3.70 -13.05 9.84
N GLU A 57 3.73 -14.20 9.19
CA GLU A 57 3.50 -14.32 7.74
C GLU A 57 2.04 -14.03 7.41
N HIS A 58 1.11 -14.64 8.14
CA HIS A 58 -0.31 -14.36 7.99
C HIS A 58 -0.64 -12.87 8.21
N GLU A 59 -0.06 -12.21 9.22
CA GLU A 59 -0.22 -10.77 9.44
C GLU A 59 0.25 -9.95 8.22
N ARG A 60 1.37 -10.33 7.59
CA ARG A 60 1.85 -9.66 6.37
C ARG A 60 0.91 -9.89 5.19
N GLU A 61 0.43 -11.10 5.00
CA GLU A 61 -0.52 -11.45 3.93
C GLU A 61 -1.83 -10.68 4.06
N VAL A 62 -2.38 -10.59 5.26
CA VAL A 62 -3.63 -9.83 5.52
C VAL A 62 -3.45 -8.35 5.19
N ILE A 63 -2.32 -7.75 5.60
CA ILE A 63 -2.02 -6.35 5.29
C ILE A 63 -1.85 -6.16 3.77
N GLN A 64 -1.07 -7.02 3.13
CA GLN A 64 -0.84 -6.95 1.68
C GLN A 64 -2.14 -7.08 0.89
N LYS A 65 -2.98 -8.05 1.27
CA LYS A 65 -4.29 -8.27 0.64
C LYS A 65 -5.21 -7.05 0.80
N ALA A 66 -5.22 -6.41 1.97
CA ALA A 66 -6.00 -5.19 2.18
C ALA A 66 -5.53 -4.03 1.28
N PHE A 67 -4.21 -3.88 1.08
CA PHE A 67 -3.66 -2.90 0.14
C PHE A 67 -4.04 -3.22 -1.31
N GLU A 68 -3.95 -4.50 -1.72
CA GLU A 68 -4.32 -4.93 -3.06
C GLU A 68 -5.80 -4.74 -3.35
N GLU A 69 -6.68 -5.07 -2.40
CA GLU A 69 -8.13 -4.85 -2.52
C GLU A 69 -8.45 -3.35 -2.66
N ASN A 70 -7.82 -2.50 -1.85
CA ASN A 70 -8.01 -1.05 -1.95
C ASN A 70 -7.50 -0.49 -3.30
N ASN A 71 -6.33 -0.94 -3.76
CA ASN A 71 -5.80 -0.56 -5.07
C ASN A 71 -6.71 -0.99 -6.22
N ASN A 72 -7.27 -2.21 -6.14
CA ASN A 72 -8.21 -2.72 -7.13
C ASN A 72 -9.52 -1.92 -7.13
N PHE A 73 -10.02 -1.53 -5.95
CA PHE A 73 -11.20 -0.67 -5.83
C PHE A 73 -10.96 0.69 -6.51
N ILE A 74 -9.83 1.34 -6.22
CA ILE A 74 -9.46 2.63 -6.81
C ILE A 74 -9.33 2.51 -8.33
N LYS A 75 -8.65 1.47 -8.81
CA LYS A 75 -8.49 1.20 -10.26
C LYS A 75 -9.85 1.06 -10.95
N ASN A 76 -10.74 0.23 -10.39
CA ASN A 76 -12.07 0.01 -10.95
C ASN A 76 -12.95 1.27 -10.90
N ALA A 77 -12.85 2.07 -9.83
CA ALA A 77 -13.58 3.33 -9.71
C ALA A 77 -13.12 4.36 -10.76
N LYS A 78 -11.80 4.47 -10.96
CA LYS A 78 -11.21 5.34 -11.98
C LYS A 78 -11.66 4.94 -13.38
N GLU A 79 -11.55 3.66 -13.71
CA GLU A 79 -11.92 3.14 -15.03
C GLU A 79 -13.42 3.32 -15.31
N LYS A 80 -14.29 3.07 -14.31
CA LYS A 80 -15.73 3.34 -14.45
C LYS A 80 -16.05 4.82 -14.68
N LEU A 81 -15.32 5.72 -14.03
CA LEU A 81 -15.52 7.16 -14.24
C LEU A 81 -15.06 7.56 -15.64
N GLU A 82 -13.90 7.08 -16.07
CA GLU A 82 -13.35 7.34 -17.39
C GLU A 82 -14.28 6.82 -18.50
N GLN A 83 -14.78 5.59 -18.37
CA GLN A 83 -15.79 5.04 -19.28
C GLN A 83 -17.07 5.87 -19.32
N LYS A 84 -17.58 6.33 -18.17
CA LYS A 84 -18.77 7.20 -18.14
C LYS A 84 -18.53 8.55 -18.81
N MET A 85 -17.34 9.13 -18.63
CA MET A 85 -16.99 10.41 -19.25
C MET A 85 -16.81 10.26 -20.75
N GLU A 86 -16.14 9.21 -21.21
CA GLU A 86 -15.97 8.95 -22.64
C GLU A 86 -17.31 8.64 -23.31
N ALA A 87 -18.15 7.79 -22.71
CA ALA A 87 -19.49 7.54 -23.23
C ALA A 87 -20.36 8.82 -23.27
N ASN A 88 -20.23 9.72 -22.29
CA ASN A 88 -20.94 11.00 -22.31
C ASN A 88 -20.43 11.92 -23.44
N LYS A 89 -19.11 11.97 -23.63
CA LYS A 89 -18.45 12.72 -24.69
C LYS A 89 -18.80 12.16 -26.07
N GLU A 90 -18.70 10.85 -26.28
CA GLU A 90 -19.11 10.16 -27.51
C GLU A 90 -20.59 10.42 -27.84
N ASN A 91 -21.49 10.34 -26.85
CA ASN A 91 -22.91 10.65 -27.07
C ASN A 91 -23.13 12.12 -27.49
N ARG A 92 -22.38 13.05 -26.90
CA ARG A 92 -22.42 14.47 -27.29
C ARG A 92 -21.84 14.69 -28.69
N GLU A 93 -20.71 14.06 -28.98
CA GLU A 93 -20.05 14.11 -30.29
C GLU A 93 -20.93 13.49 -31.37
N ALA A 94 -21.59 12.36 -31.11
CA ALA A 94 -22.53 11.75 -32.02
C ALA A 94 -23.75 12.67 -32.29
N LEU A 95 -24.28 13.34 -31.26
CA LEU A 95 -25.38 14.30 -31.44
C LEU A 95 -24.94 15.51 -32.28
N LEU A 96 -23.73 16.02 -32.04
CA LEU A 96 -23.15 17.12 -32.82
C LEU A 96 -22.81 16.67 -34.25
N ALA A 97 -22.24 15.48 -34.43
CA ALA A 97 -21.92 14.89 -35.72
C ALA A 97 -23.20 14.68 -36.54
N ALA A 98 -24.27 14.12 -35.96
CA ALA A 98 -25.56 13.97 -36.64
C ALA A 98 -26.23 15.32 -36.98
N MET A 99 -25.94 16.38 -36.22
CA MET A 99 -26.36 17.74 -36.58
C MET A 99 -25.52 18.30 -37.73
N LEU A 100 -24.19 18.12 -37.67
CA LEU A 100 -23.25 18.56 -38.70
C LEU A 100 -23.44 17.79 -40.01
N GLU A 101 -23.73 16.49 -39.99
CA GLU A 101 -24.06 15.69 -41.18
C GLU A 101 -25.31 16.22 -41.86
N ARG A 102 -26.38 16.50 -41.10
CA ARG A 102 -27.62 17.10 -41.67
C ARG A 102 -27.39 18.49 -42.24
N LEU A 103 -26.44 19.25 -41.70
CA LEU A 103 -26.04 20.55 -42.26
C LEU A 103 -25.15 20.38 -43.48
N GLN A 104 -24.19 19.45 -43.44
CA GLN A 104 -23.35 19.07 -44.57
C GLN A 104 -24.15 18.45 -45.72
N GLU A 105 -25.26 17.77 -45.46
CA GLU A 105 -26.20 17.32 -46.51
C GLU A 105 -26.89 18.50 -47.18
N LYS A 106 -27.27 19.53 -46.42
CA LYS A 106 -27.80 20.78 -46.98
C LYS A 106 -26.74 21.53 -47.78
N ASP A 107 -25.52 21.57 -47.29
CA ASP A 107 -24.38 22.18 -47.99
C ASP A 107 -23.96 21.36 -49.20
N LYS A 108 -23.98 20.03 -49.14
CA LYS A 108 -23.75 19.12 -50.28
C LYS A 108 -24.83 19.30 -51.32
N HIS A 109 -26.10 19.44 -50.94
CA HIS A 109 -27.15 19.74 -51.90
C HIS A 109 -26.91 21.10 -52.59
N ALA A 110 -26.47 22.11 -51.82
CA ALA A 110 -26.07 23.41 -52.37
C ALA A 110 -24.82 23.30 -53.26
N GLU A 111 -23.85 22.49 -52.90
CA GLU A 111 -22.62 22.22 -53.65
C GLU A 111 -22.88 21.31 -54.85
N GLU A 112 -23.84 20.41 -54.84
CA GLU A 112 -24.23 19.55 -55.96
C GLU A 112 -25.00 20.37 -57.02
N VAL A 113 -25.79 21.35 -56.56
CA VAL A 113 -26.30 22.45 -57.40
C VAL A 113 -25.15 23.29 -57.98
N ARG A 114 -24.08 23.56 -57.22
CA ARG A 114 -22.86 24.25 -57.72
C ARG A 114 -21.92 23.37 -58.56
N LYS A 115 -21.90 22.05 -58.38
CA LYS A 115 -21.02 21.10 -59.08
C LYS A 115 -21.62 20.68 -60.41
N LYS A 116 -22.96 20.71 -60.53
CA LYS A 116 -23.65 20.80 -61.83
C LYS A 116 -23.26 22.07 -62.61
N VAL A 117 -22.81 23.12 -61.92
CA VAL A 117 -22.27 24.36 -62.51
C VAL A 117 -20.76 24.28 -62.78
N LEU A 118 -20.03 23.33 -62.17
CA LEU A 118 -18.56 23.28 -62.18
C LEU A 118 -17.98 21.89 -62.52
N ALA A 119 -18.56 21.21 -63.51
CA ALA A 119 -17.96 20.04 -64.16
C ALA A 119 -17.04 20.47 -65.32
N LEU A 120 -15.95 21.16 -64.98
CA LEU A 120 -14.84 21.46 -65.90
C LEU A 120 -13.53 21.54 -65.09
N ALA A 121 -12.57 20.67 -65.43
CA ALA A 121 -11.16 20.58 -65.02
C ALA A 121 -10.77 19.52 -63.95
N ASP A 122 -9.96 18.55 -64.42
CA ASP A 122 -9.37 17.39 -63.74
C ASP A 122 -7.85 17.54 -63.46
N ALA A 123 -7.33 16.63 -62.61
CA ALA A 123 -5.97 16.05 -62.53
C ALA A 123 -4.86 16.87 -61.79
N VAL A 124 -3.86 16.33 -61.07
CA VAL A 124 -3.13 15.04 -61.05
C VAL A 124 -2.58 14.76 -59.64
N ASP A 125 -2.38 13.47 -59.38
CA ASP A 125 -1.92 12.79 -58.18
C ASP A 125 -0.39 12.83 -57.90
N LEU A 126 -0.11 12.81 -56.59
CA LEU A 126 1.00 12.28 -55.78
C LEU A 126 2.42 11.91 -56.32
N ASP A 127 3.39 12.26 -55.47
CA ASP A 127 4.39 11.38 -54.79
C ASP A 127 5.88 11.74 -54.95
N TRP A 128 6.58 11.85 -53.80
CA TRP A 128 8.04 11.77 -53.71
C TRP A 128 8.46 10.78 -52.61
N CYS A 129 9.27 9.80 -53.05
CA CYS A 129 9.81 8.63 -52.36
C CYS A 129 11.03 8.94 -51.45
N VAL A 130 11.17 8.34 -50.24
CA VAL A 130 11.85 7.07 -49.84
C VAL A 130 13.23 7.30 -49.16
N ILE A 131 13.60 6.38 -48.23
CA ILE A 131 14.95 5.92 -47.79
C ILE A 131 15.52 6.57 -46.50
N LYS A 132 16.15 5.90 -45.50
CA LYS A 132 16.38 4.50 -45.00
C LYS A 132 17.17 4.60 -43.66
N ASP A 133 17.04 3.59 -42.77
CA ASP A 133 18.07 2.87 -41.95
C ASP A 133 18.96 3.67 -40.91
N VAL A 134 19.46 3.20 -39.74
CA VAL A 134 19.56 1.89 -39.01
C VAL A 134 20.34 2.04 -37.64
N GLU A 135 20.21 1.05 -36.72
CA GLU A 135 21.06 0.55 -35.57
C GLU A 135 21.44 1.43 -34.34
N VAL A 136 21.23 1.07 -33.04
CA VAL A 136 21.61 -0.07 -32.11
C VAL A 136 23.09 0.04 -31.65
N ILE A 137 23.52 -0.08 -30.37
CA ILE A 137 23.74 -1.29 -29.52
C ILE A 137 24.31 -0.84 -28.13
N GLU A 138 23.82 -1.46 -27.04
CA GLU A 138 24.42 -2.03 -25.79
C GLU A 138 25.85 -1.65 -25.26
N LEU A 139 26.38 -1.95 -24.04
CA LEU A 139 26.07 -2.80 -22.86
C LEU A 139 27.03 -2.43 -21.66
N ASN A 140 26.83 -3.15 -20.55
CA ASN A 140 27.31 -3.13 -19.15
C ASN A 140 28.73 -3.75 -18.89
N LYS A 141 29.34 -3.61 -17.67
CA LYS A 141 30.13 -4.62 -16.85
C LYS A 141 31.18 -4.05 -15.83
N ARG A 142 31.83 -4.93 -15.05
CA ARG A 142 32.05 -4.96 -13.56
C ARG A 142 33.54 -5.14 -13.10
N ALA A 143 33.79 -4.91 -11.78
CA ALA A 143 34.65 -5.57 -10.73
C ALA A 143 36.14 -5.98 -10.91
N SER A 144 37.00 -5.71 -9.89
CA SER A 144 37.86 -6.71 -9.18
C SER A 144 38.72 -6.12 -8.04
N GLY A 145 39.01 -6.91 -6.99
CA GLY A 145 40.12 -6.70 -6.03
C GLY A 145 39.92 -7.32 -4.62
N GLN A 146 40.79 -8.25 -4.20
CA GLN A 146 40.83 -8.96 -2.89
C GLN A 146 42.23 -8.81 -2.23
N ALA A 147 42.34 -8.93 -0.89
CA ALA A 147 43.58 -8.77 -0.08
C ALA A 147 43.84 -9.96 0.88
N PHE A 148 45.09 -10.14 1.32
CA PHE A 148 45.61 -11.27 2.13
C PHE A 148 46.45 -10.80 3.33
N GLU A 149 46.50 -11.57 4.42
CA GLU A 149 47.29 -11.31 5.63
C GLU A 149 48.56 -12.20 5.63
N VAL A 150 49.72 -11.60 5.91
CA VAL A 150 51.04 -12.24 5.83
C VAL A 150 51.73 -12.14 7.20
N ILE A 151 51.93 -13.27 7.85
CA ILE A 151 52.67 -13.39 9.11
C ILE A 151 54.08 -13.88 8.78
N LEU A 152 55.07 -13.00 8.85
CA LEU A 152 56.46 -13.30 8.45
C LEU A 152 57.32 -13.90 9.57
N LYS A 153 56.83 -13.93 10.82
CA LYS A 153 57.45 -14.67 11.93
C LYS A 153 56.45 -14.82 13.09
N PRO A 154 56.20 -16.03 13.61
CA PRO A 154 55.39 -16.19 14.82
C PRO A 154 56.10 -15.52 16.02
N PRO A 155 55.37 -14.83 16.91
CA PRO A 155 55.96 -14.10 18.03
C PRO A 155 56.80 -15.06 18.89
N SER A 156 58.05 -14.69 19.09
CA SER A 156 59.08 -15.55 19.69
C SER A 156 59.04 -15.55 21.23
N PHE A 157 57.84 -15.55 21.82
CA PHE A 157 57.63 -15.54 23.26
C PHE A 157 56.51 -16.50 23.67
N ASP A 158 56.89 -17.66 24.22
CA ASP A 158 56.01 -18.68 24.82
C ASP A 158 55.81 -18.46 26.33
N GLY A 159 55.94 -17.22 26.81
CA GLY A 159 55.79 -16.88 28.22
C GLY A 159 54.38 -16.41 28.54
N VAL A 160 53.65 -17.15 29.37
CA VAL A 160 52.47 -16.63 30.06
C VAL A 160 52.91 -15.46 30.96
N PRO A 161 52.29 -14.27 30.92
CA PRO A 161 52.66 -13.17 31.80
C PRO A 161 52.25 -13.48 33.26
N GLU A 162 53.24 -13.62 34.14
CA GLU A 162 53.03 -13.81 35.58
C GLU A 162 52.64 -12.46 36.22
N LEU A 163 51.33 -12.21 36.38
CA LEU A 163 50.81 -11.04 37.07
C LEU A 163 50.72 -11.31 38.59
N ASN A 164 51.60 -10.65 39.35
CA ASN A 164 51.53 -10.50 40.80
C ASN A 164 50.19 -9.87 41.22
N ALA A 165 49.27 -10.66 41.78
CA ALA A 165 47.98 -10.18 42.27
C ALA A 165 47.98 -10.01 43.79
N THR A 166 48.48 -8.87 44.29
CA THR A 166 48.09 -8.38 45.62
C THR A 166 46.87 -7.49 45.46
N MET A 167 45.68 -8.08 45.51
CA MET A 167 44.42 -7.34 45.52
C MET A 167 43.96 -7.13 46.97
N PRO A 168 43.57 -5.90 47.38
CA PRO A 168 43.08 -5.64 48.73
C PRO A 168 41.80 -6.44 49.00
N GLN A 169 41.78 -7.21 50.09
CA GLN A 169 40.57 -7.92 50.54
C GLN A 169 39.43 -6.91 50.71
N ARG A 170 38.43 -7.01 49.85
CA ARG A 170 37.22 -6.19 49.94
C ARG A 170 36.42 -6.66 51.16
N ARG A 171 35.99 -5.73 52.01
CA ARG A 171 35.04 -5.98 53.10
C ARG A 171 33.79 -6.67 52.54
N GLU A 172 33.29 -7.67 53.25
CA GLU A 172 32.04 -8.35 52.90
C GLU A 172 30.89 -7.34 52.94
N LEU A 173 30.23 -7.17 51.79
CA LEU A 173 29.10 -6.26 51.61
C LEU A 173 27.88 -6.82 52.35
N SER A 174 27.15 -5.99 53.10
CA SER A 174 25.94 -6.47 53.79
C SER A 174 24.83 -6.81 52.78
N MET A 175 23.90 -7.72 53.13
CA MET A 175 22.80 -8.10 52.23
C MET A 175 21.97 -6.90 51.76
N GLU A 176 21.74 -5.92 52.62
CA GLU A 176 21.04 -4.67 52.26
C GLU A 176 21.84 -3.81 51.29
N GLU A 177 23.17 -3.76 51.42
CA GLU A 177 24.03 -3.03 50.47
C GLU A 177 24.11 -3.72 49.11
N ILE A 178 24.05 -5.05 49.08
CA ILE A 178 24.00 -5.85 47.85
C ILE A 178 22.66 -5.64 47.15
N GLN A 179 21.53 -5.74 47.87
CA GLN A 179 20.20 -5.48 47.31
C GLN A 179 20.08 -4.05 46.79
N LYS A 180 20.50 -3.05 47.57
CA LYS A 180 20.46 -1.64 47.14
C LYS A 180 21.30 -1.37 45.90
N LYS A 181 22.43 -2.07 45.73
CA LYS A 181 23.25 -1.94 44.51
C LYS A 181 22.66 -2.68 43.30
N LEU A 182 22.00 -3.82 43.51
CA LEU A 182 21.27 -4.54 42.47
C LEU A 182 20.08 -3.72 41.98
N GLU A 183 19.28 -3.19 42.90
CA GLU A 183 18.11 -2.36 42.61
C GLU A 183 18.52 -1.05 41.92
N ALA A 184 19.59 -0.39 42.38
CA ALA A 184 20.15 0.79 41.69
C ALA A 184 20.82 0.45 40.34
N ALA A 185 21.21 -0.80 40.08
CA ALA A 185 21.70 -1.25 38.79
C ALA A 185 20.54 -1.62 37.85
N GLU A 186 19.44 -2.11 38.40
CA GLU A 186 18.18 -2.38 37.71
C GLU A 186 17.45 -1.10 37.30
N GLU A 187 17.38 -0.09 38.17
CA GLU A 187 16.92 1.28 37.84
C GLU A 187 17.77 1.93 36.74
N ARG A 188 19.10 1.71 36.77
CA ARG A 188 20.00 2.14 35.69
C ARG A 188 19.90 1.27 34.44
N ARG A 189 19.28 0.10 34.54
CA ARG A 189 18.99 -0.79 33.41
C ARG A 189 17.85 -0.13 32.64
N LYS A 190 18.22 0.58 31.56
CA LYS A 190 17.34 1.35 30.66
C LYS A 190 16.29 0.53 29.89
N GLU A 191 15.95 -0.65 30.38
CA GLU A 191 15.08 -1.62 29.73
C GLU A 191 13.62 -1.15 29.71
N ALA A 192 13.15 -0.49 30.79
CA ALA A 192 11.82 0.10 30.85
C ALA A 192 11.64 1.28 29.86
N GLU A 193 12.63 2.17 29.76
CA GLU A 193 12.63 3.25 28.75
C GLU A 193 12.69 2.71 27.32
N LEU A 194 13.50 1.68 27.08
CA LEU A 194 13.60 1.04 25.76
C LEU A 194 12.26 0.38 25.36
N LEU A 195 11.62 -0.33 26.29
CA LEU A 195 10.30 -0.94 26.06
C LEU A 195 9.23 0.12 25.79
N LYS A 196 9.27 1.25 26.50
CA LYS A 196 8.37 2.38 26.26
C LYS A 196 8.55 2.96 24.85
N HIS A 197 9.78 3.21 24.41
CA HIS A 197 10.04 3.66 23.04
C HIS A 197 9.64 2.63 21.97
N LEU A 198 9.76 1.34 22.25
CA LEU A 198 9.28 0.29 21.35
C LEU A 198 7.76 0.26 21.27
N ALA A 199 7.06 0.51 22.38
CA ALA A 199 5.60 0.64 22.43
C ALA A 199 5.14 1.90 21.67
N GLU A 200 5.79 3.04 21.88
CA GLU A 200 5.55 4.30 21.16
C GLU A 200 5.74 4.11 19.64
N LYS A 201 6.80 3.42 19.20
CA LYS A 201 7.00 3.12 17.76
C LYS A 201 5.90 2.22 17.18
N ARG A 202 5.38 1.27 17.96
CA ARG A 202 4.25 0.42 17.54
C ARG A 202 2.95 1.20 17.47
N GLU A 203 2.72 2.12 18.40
CA GLU A 203 1.56 3.01 18.39
C GLU A 203 1.59 3.97 17.21
N HIS A 204 2.73 4.63 16.98
CA HIS A 204 2.91 5.49 15.83
C HIS A 204 2.71 4.74 14.50
N GLY A 205 3.16 3.48 14.41
CA GLY A 205 2.89 2.63 13.26
C GLY A 205 1.40 2.44 12.98
N ARG A 206 0.58 2.25 14.02
CA ARG A 206 -0.89 2.16 13.88
C ARG A 206 -1.49 3.50 13.46
N GLU A 207 -1.04 4.60 14.05
CA GLU A 207 -1.50 5.96 13.71
C GLU A 207 -1.21 6.32 12.26
N VAL A 208 -0.01 6.01 11.75
CA VAL A 208 0.36 6.28 10.35
C VAL A 208 -0.53 5.50 9.39
N ILE A 209 -0.79 4.22 9.69
CA ILE A 209 -1.68 3.38 8.87
C ILE A 209 -3.10 3.93 8.91
N GLN A 210 -3.63 4.23 10.10
CA GLN A 210 -4.96 4.79 10.28
C GLN A 210 -5.10 6.12 9.52
N LYS A 211 -4.12 7.01 9.64
CA LYS A 211 -4.10 8.30 8.96
C LYS A 211 -4.09 8.15 7.43
N ALA A 212 -3.33 7.18 6.90
CA ALA A 212 -3.33 6.91 5.47
C ALA A 212 -4.72 6.46 4.96
N PHE A 213 -5.45 5.66 5.74
CA PHE A 213 -6.83 5.29 5.41
C PHE A 213 -7.78 6.49 5.52
N GLU A 214 -7.66 7.29 6.57
CA GLU A 214 -8.48 8.51 6.75
C GLU A 214 -8.27 9.51 5.62
N ASP A 215 -7.01 9.77 5.21
CA ASP A 215 -6.68 10.67 4.11
C ASP A 215 -7.25 10.15 2.78
N ASN A 216 -7.14 8.84 2.51
CA ASN A 216 -7.73 8.22 1.32
C ASN A 216 -9.27 8.33 1.31
N ASN A 217 -9.92 8.06 2.45
CA ASN A 217 -11.36 8.17 2.58
C ASN A 217 -11.84 9.62 2.40
N ASN A 218 -11.11 10.58 2.96
CA ASN A 218 -11.39 12.01 2.81
C ASN A 218 -11.22 12.47 1.36
N PHE A 219 -10.19 11.99 0.66
CA PHE A 219 -10.00 12.27 -0.76
C PHE A 219 -11.18 11.75 -1.60
N ILE A 220 -11.60 10.50 -1.38
CA ILE A 220 -12.73 9.90 -2.09
C ILE A 220 -14.03 10.68 -1.81
N LYS A 221 -14.29 11.01 -0.55
CA LYS A 221 -15.47 11.78 -0.15
C LYS A 221 -15.51 13.14 -0.85
N ASN A 222 -14.42 13.89 -0.80
CA ASN A 222 -14.32 15.21 -1.39
C ASN A 222 -14.41 15.16 -2.93
N ALA A 223 -13.83 14.14 -3.56
CA ALA A 223 -13.93 13.95 -5.01
C ALA A 223 -15.38 13.66 -5.43
N LYS A 224 -16.09 12.82 -4.68
CA LYS A 224 -17.51 12.51 -4.93
C LYS A 224 -18.37 13.77 -4.79
N GLU A 225 -18.21 14.51 -3.71
CA GLU A 225 -18.98 15.74 -3.45
C GLU A 225 -18.73 16.80 -4.53
N LYS A 226 -17.47 17.00 -4.95
CA LYS A 226 -17.14 17.92 -6.06
C LYS A 226 -17.78 17.51 -7.38
N LEU A 227 -17.86 16.21 -7.66
CA LEU A 227 -18.52 15.72 -8.88
C LEU A 227 -20.02 15.98 -8.82
N GLU A 228 -20.66 15.68 -7.69
CA GLU A 228 -22.09 15.90 -7.47
C GLU A 228 -22.45 17.38 -7.60
N GLN A 229 -21.67 18.28 -6.99
CA GLN A 229 -21.83 19.74 -7.14
C GLN A 229 -21.70 20.18 -8.61
N LYS A 230 -20.72 19.65 -9.36
CA LYS A 230 -20.56 19.99 -10.78
C LYS A 230 -21.74 19.51 -11.63
N MET A 231 -22.28 18.33 -11.33
CA MET A 231 -23.42 17.77 -12.05
C MET A 231 -24.70 18.56 -11.75
N GLU A 232 -24.93 18.94 -10.49
CA GLU A 232 -26.10 19.74 -10.13
C GLU A 232 -26.01 21.14 -10.75
N ALA A 233 -24.86 21.82 -10.65
CA ALA A 233 -24.65 23.11 -11.30
C ALA A 233 -24.82 23.03 -12.83
N ASN A 234 -24.39 21.93 -13.47
CA ASN A 234 -24.61 21.74 -14.90
C ASN A 234 -26.10 21.58 -15.24
N LYS A 235 -26.82 20.81 -14.43
CA LYS A 235 -28.26 20.59 -14.57
C LYS A 235 -29.04 21.89 -14.38
N GLU A 236 -28.78 22.63 -13.31
CA GLU A 236 -29.39 23.94 -13.03
C GLU A 236 -29.13 24.93 -14.18
N ASN A 237 -27.90 25.00 -14.71
CA ASN A 237 -27.58 25.87 -15.85
C ASN A 237 -28.35 25.48 -17.11
N ARG A 238 -28.52 24.18 -17.37
CA ARG A 238 -29.30 23.68 -18.50
C ARG A 238 -30.78 24.01 -18.34
N GLU A 239 -31.33 23.79 -17.15
CA GLU A 239 -32.72 24.10 -16.82
C GLU A 239 -33.00 25.60 -16.93
N ALA A 240 -32.10 26.45 -16.44
CA ALA A 240 -32.19 27.90 -16.57
C ALA A 240 -32.17 28.35 -18.04
N LEU A 241 -31.31 27.77 -18.88
CA LEU A 241 -31.26 28.07 -20.31
C LEU A 241 -32.59 27.71 -21.02
N LEU A 242 -33.13 26.52 -20.71
CA LEU A 242 -34.40 26.07 -21.27
C LEU A 242 -35.57 26.92 -20.77
N ALA A 243 -35.62 27.24 -19.48
CA ALA A 243 -36.63 28.11 -18.89
C ALA A 243 -36.62 29.50 -19.54
N ALA A 244 -35.45 30.11 -19.72
CA ALA A 244 -35.32 31.40 -20.38
C ALA A 244 -35.71 31.36 -21.88
N MET A 245 -35.53 30.21 -22.55
CA MET A 245 -36.02 30.03 -23.92
C MET A 245 -37.55 29.96 -23.95
N LEU A 246 -38.15 29.17 -23.06
CA LEU A 246 -39.61 29.00 -22.97
C LEU A 246 -40.31 30.31 -22.57
N GLU A 247 -39.76 31.06 -21.63
CA GLU A 247 -40.30 32.35 -21.20
C GLU A 247 -40.36 33.35 -22.35
N ARG A 248 -39.28 33.47 -23.14
CA ARG A 248 -39.25 34.33 -24.34
C ARG A 248 -40.28 33.92 -25.40
N LEU A 249 -40.60 32.63 -25.50
CA LEU A 249 -41.65 32.16 -26.41
C LEU A 249 -43.04 32.50 -25.87
N GLN A 250 -43.29 32.25 -24.58
CA GLN A 250 -44.55 32.62 -23.93
C GLN A 250 -44.82 34.14 -23.98
N GLU A 251 -43.78 34.96 -23.88
CA GLU A 251 -43.89 36.41 -24.01
C GLU A 251 -44.32 36.84 -25.42
N LYS A 252 -43.79 36.18 -26.47
CA LYS A 252 -44.25 36.39 -27.85
C LYS A 252 -45.71 36.01 -28.04
N ASP A 253 -46.15 34.90 -27.44
CA ASP A 253 -47.54 34.46 -27.51
C ASP A 253 -48.48 35.43 -26.79
N LYS A 254 -48.11 35.90 -25.60
CA LYS A 254 -48.84 36.95 -24.86
C LYS A 254 -48.96 38.23 -25.70
N HIS A 255 -47.86 38.68 -26.29
CA HIS A 255 -47.87 39.87 -27.16
C HIS A 255 -48.82 39.68 -28.36
N ALA A 256 -48.81 38.51 -29.00
CA ALA A 256 -49.73 38.22 -30.11
C ALA A 256 -51.20 38.30 -29.69
N LEU A 257 -51.56 37.81 -28.49
CA LEU A 257 -52.91 37.93 -27.94
C LEU A 257 -53.28 39.39 -27.64
N GLU A 258 -52.38 40.16 -27.05
CA GLU A 258 -52.60 41.59 -26.80
C GLU A 258 -52.84 42.38 -28.08
N VAL A 259 -52.07 42.09 -29.15
CA VAL A 259 -52.24 42.73 -30.46
C VAL A 259 -53.62 42.42 -31.05
N ARG A 260 -54.08 41.17 -30.96
CA ARG A 260 -55.43 40.77 -31.40
C ARG A 260 -56.52 41.51 -30.62
N LYS A 261 -56.43 41.54 -29.29
CA LYS A 261 -57.37 42.26 -28.42
C LYS A 261 -57.39 43.77 -28.72
N LYS A 262 -56.23 44.38 -28.94
CA LYS A 262 -56.13 45.81 -29.34
C LYS A 262 -56.79 46.07 -30.69
N LYS A 263 -56.72 45.12 -31.63
CA LYS A 263 -57.39 45.23 -32.92
C LYS A 263 -58.91 45.19 -32.76
N GLU A 264 -59.44 44.21 -32.02
CA GLU A 264 -60.88 44.08 -31.73
C GLU A 264 -61.45 45.34 -31.08
N LEU A 265 -60.80 45.86 -30.04
CA LEU A 265 -61.24 47.09 -29.36
C LEU A 265 -61.25 48.32 -30.27
N LYS A 266 -60.30 48.42 -31.22
CA LYS A 266 -60.27 49.50 -32.21
C LYS A 266 -61.39 49.37 -33.23
N GLU A 267 -61.69 48.15 -33.66
CA GLU A 267 -62.79 47.88 -34.59
C GLU A 267 -64.16 48.16 -33.94
N GLU A 268 -64.32 47.83 -32.65
CA GLU A 268 -65.52 48.16 -31.86
C GLU A 268 -65.67 49.67 -31.66
N ALA A 269 -64.58 50.40 -31.38
CA ALA A 269 -64.61 51.85 -31.20
C ALA A 269 -64.91 52.64 -32.50
N CYS A 270 -64.73 52.01 -33.67
CA CYS A 270 -65.02 52.61 -34.98
C CYS A 270 -66.40 52.23 -35.56
N ARG A 271 -67.19 51.39 -34.87
CA ARG A 271 -68.59 51.09 -35.22
C ARG A 271 -69.53 52.07 -34.54
#